data_AF-A0A530QQS9-F1
#
_entry.id   AF-A0A530QQS9-F1
#
_cell.length_a   1.000
_cell.length_b   1.000
_cell.length_c   1.000
_cell.angle_alpha   90.00
_cell.angle_beta   90.00
_cell.angle_gamma   90.00
#
_symmetry.space_group_name_H-M   'P 1'
#
loop_
_entity.id
_entity.type
_entity.pdbx_description
1 polymer ?
#
loop_
_entity_poly.entity_id
_entity_poly.type
_entity_poly.pdbx_seq_one_letter_code
_entity_poly.pdbx_strand_id
1 'polypeptide(L)'
;MARQASKPALLFSGSDWDFKTLSRAYDAIEAIALEELHLDIYPVQMEIISSQQMLDAYSSIGMPLMYRHWSFGKHFLHHDLLYRKGGRGLAYELVINSNPCIVYLMEENTMALQALVTAHAALGHNHFFKNNHLFRQWTDAGAILSYLDFAKGY
;
A
#
# COMPACT_ATOMS: atom_id res chain seq x y z
N MET A 1 36.28 30.66 -10.30
CA MET A 1 35.35 29.78 -11.05
C MET A 1 34.27 29.31 -10.10
N ALA A 2 33.05 29.81 -10.25
CA ALA A 2 31.93 29.41 -9.40
C ALA A 2 31.52 27.98 -9.75
N ARG A 3 31.53 27.08 -8.75
CA ARG A 3 30.92 25.74 -8.88
C ARG A 3 29.45 25.93 -9.19
N GLN A 4 29.04 25.61 -10.40
CA GLN A 4 27.64 25.51 -10.78
C GLN A 4 27.08 24.30 -10.01
N ALA A 5 26.38 24.55 -8.91
CA ALA A 5 25.67 23.50 -8.19
C ALA A 5 24.67 22.88 -9.18
N SER A 6 24.86 21.61 -9.53
CA SER A 6 23.91 20.90 -10.39
C SER A 6 22.54 20.96 -9.71
N LYS A 7 21.51 21.46 -10.40
CA LYS A 7 20.14 21.35 -9.91
C LYS A 7 19.91 19.88 -9.50
N PRO A 8 19.38 19.61 -8.29
CA PRO A 8 19.09 18.24 -7.91
C PRO A 8 18.16 17.65 -8.96
N ALA A 9 18.55 16.51 -9.51
CA ALA A 9 17.74 15.82 -10.51
C ALA A 9 16.42 15.43 -9.86
N LEU A 10 15.30 15.80 -10.50
CA LEU A 10 13.97 15.40 -10.02
C LEU A 10 13.88 13.87 -9.95
N LEU A 11 13.15 13.35 -8.97
CA LEU A 11 12.91 11.90 -8.86
C LEU A 11 12.12 11.39 -10.08
N PHE A 12 11.08 12.13 -10.47
CA PHE A 12 10.25 11.92 -11.65
C PHE A 12 9.65 13.24 -12.14
N SER A 13 9.22 13.29 -13.41
CA SER A 13 8.66 14.50 -14.04
C SER A 13 7.27 14.32 -14.65
N GLY A 14 6.73 13.10 -14.68
CA GLY A 14 5.44 12.75 -15.29
C GLY A 14 4.53 11.97 -14.33
N SER A 15 3.29 11.72 -14.78
CA SER A 15 2.31 10.89 -14.08
C SER A 15 2.56 9.39 -14.22
N ASP A 16 3.22 8.98 -15.30
CA ASP A 16 3.49 7.59 -15.59
C ASP A 16 4.61 7.06 -14.70
N TRP A 17 4.53 5.77 -14.38
CA TRP A 17 5.51 5.09 -13.55
C TRP A 17 5.98 3.79 -14.19
N ASP A 18 7.19 3.39 -13.82
CA ASP A 18 7.74 2.06 -14.06
C ASP A 18 8.43 1.57 -12.78
N PHE A 19 8.81 0.29 -12.73
CA PHE A 19 9.46 -0.28 -11.55
C PHE A 19 10.73 0.48 -11.13
N LYS A 20 11.45 1.06 -12.11
CA LYS A 20 12.69 1.80 -11.84
C LYS A 20 12.41 3.14 -11.16
N THR A 21 11.39 3.86 -11.62
CA THR A 21 10.99 5.15 -11.08
C THR A 21 10.36 4.97 -9.71
N LEU A 22 9.56 3.92 -9.53
CA LEU A 22 9.01 3.53 -8.25
C LEU A 22 10.10 3.17 -7.24
N SER A 23 11.06 2.32 -7.62
CA SER A 23 12.21 1.98 -6.77
C SER A 23 13.01 3.22 -6.38
N ARG A 24 13.33 4.12 -7.31
CA ARG A 24 14.04 5.38 -7.00
C ARG A 24 13.26 6.27 -6.03
N ALA A 25 11.94 6.34 -6.18
CA ALA A 25 11.11 7.09 -5.25
C ALA A 25 11.08 6.42 -3.88
N TYR A 26 10.94 5.09 -3.83
CA TYR A 26 11.01 4.32 -2.59
C TYR A 26 12.31 4.58 -1.84
N ASP A 27 13.47 4.42 -2.49
CA ASP A 27 14.78 4.61 -1.85
C ASP A 27 14.92 6.03 -1.26
N ALA A 28 14.45 7.05 -1.98
CA ALA A 28 14.50 8.43 -1.50
C ALA A 28 13.57 8.68 -0.31
N ILE A 29 12.37 8.09 -0.34
CA ILE A 29 11.38 8.21 0.74
C ILE A 29 11.86 7.43 1.98
N GLU A 30 12.41 6.22 1.79
CA GLU A 30 12.95 5.37 2.85
C GLU A 30 14.13 6.04 3.55
N ALA A 31 15.06 6.63 2.79
CA ALA A 31 16.17 7.40 3.36
C ALA A 31 15.68 8.52 4.28
N ILE A 32 14.71 9.33 3.84
CA ILE A 32 14.13 10.39 4.69
C ILE A 32 13.46 9.78 5.93
N ALA A 33 12.68 8.72 5.75
CA ALA A 33 11.96 8.07 6.85
C ALA A 33 12.89 7.48 7.92
N LEU A 34 13.98 6.82 7.53
CA LEU A 34 14.88 6.14 8.46
C LEU A 34 15.99 7.07 8.98
N GLU A 35 16.59 7.86 8.10
CA GLU A 35 17.76 8.68 8.43
C GLU A 35 17.39 10.03 9.04
N GLU A 36 16.31 10.67 8.58
CA GLU A 36 15.92 12.00 9.08
C GLU A 36 14.79 11.92 10.13
N LEU A 37 13.77 11.10 9.88
CA LEU A 37 12.60 10.98 10.76
C LEU A 37 12.72 9.86 11.79
N HIS A 38 13.71 8.96 11.64
CA HIS A 38 13.98 7.84 12.55
C HIS A 38 12.75 6.94 12.79
N LEU A 39 11.97 6.68 11.75
CA LEU A 39 10.82 5.78 11.84
C LEU A 39 11.29 4.34 12.12
N ASP A 40 10.80 3.75 13.21
CA ASP A 40 10.94 2.32 13.47
C ASP A 40 9.81 1.54 12.78
N ILE A 41 10.14 0.70 11.79
CA ILE A 41 9.18 0.00 10.93
C ILE A 41 9.46 -1.52 10.85
N TYR A 42 8.47 -2.31 10.45
CA TYR A 42 8.70 -3.67 9.98
C TYR A 42 9.25 -3.65 8.56
N PRO A 43 9.97 -4.71 8.11
CA PRO A 43 10.36 -4.85 6.71
C PRO A 43 9.15 -4.68 5.80
N VAL A 44 9.29 -3.86 4.76
CA VAL A 44 8.22 -3.57 3.80
C VAL A 44 8.30 -4.55 2.64
N GLN A 45 7.17 -5.15 2.30
CA GLN A 45 6.97 -5.91 1.07
C GLN A 45 5.92 -5.20 0.22
N MET A 46 6.35 -4.62 -0.90
CA MET A 46 5.44 -3.94 -1.83
C MET A 46 5.07 -4.86 -2.99
N GLU A 47 3.77 -4.90 -3.31
CA GLU A 47 3.23 -5.67 -4.42
C GLU A 47 2.35 -4.78 -5.29
N ILE A 48 2.50 -4.87 -6.62
CA ILE A 48 1.61 -4.18 -7.54
C ILE A 48 0.43 -5.10 -7.85
N ILE A 49 -0.80 -4.57 -7.75
CA ILE A 49 -2.01 -5.30 -8.08
C ILE A 49 -2.92 -4.49 -9.00
N SER A 50 -3.64 -5.21 -9.85
CA SER A 50 -4.73 -4.66 -10.65
C SER A 50 -5.96 -4.35 -9.79
N SER A 51 -6.84 -3.49 -10.30
CA SER A 51 -8.16 -3.23 -9.70
C SER A 51 -8.99 -4.48 -9.43
N GLN A 52 -8.93 -5.48 -10.31
CA GLN A 52 -9.61 -6.77 -10.09
C GLN A 52 -9.04 -7.52 -8.88
N GLN A 53 -7.71 -7.62 -8.80
CA GLN A 53 -7.04 -8.28 -7.67
C GLN A 53 -7.29 -7.53 -6.36
N MET A 54 -7.40 -6.21 -6.39
CA MET A 54 -7.77 -5.43 -5.20
C MET A 54 -9.19 -5.76 -4.73
N LEU A 55 -10.17 -5.84 -5.63
CA LEU A 55 -11.53 -6.26 -5.29
C LEU A 55 -11.57 -7.68 -4.71
N ASP A 56 -10.81 -8.59 -5.31
CA ASP A 56 -10.70 -9.97 -4.83
C ASP A 56 -10.06 -10.01 -3.43
N ALA A 57 -8.98 -9.24 -3.21
CA ALA A 57 -8.33 -9.11 -1.92
C ALA A 57 -9.26 -8.49 -0.85
N TYR A 58 -10.03 -7.46 -1.19
CA TYR A 58 -11.04 -6.88 -0.29
C TYR A 58 -12.11 -7.89 0.09
N SER A 59 -12.61 -8.68 -0.87
CA SER A 59 -13.60 -9.71 -0.57
C SER A 59 -13.03 -10.85 0.28
N SER A 60 -11.74 -11.16 0.12
CA SER A 60 -11.07 -12.29 0.78
C SER A 60 -10.52 -11.95 2.17
N ILE A 61 -9.94 -10.77 2.35
CA ILE A 61 -9.29 -10.32 3.59
C ILE A 61 -10.23 -9.45 4.44
N GLY A 62 -11.13 -8.71 3.77
CA GLY A 62 -11.91 -7.61 4.34
C GLY A 62 -13.39 -7.89 4.57
N MET A 63 -13.84 -9.14 4.50
CA MET A 63 -15.19 -9.51 4.94
C MET A 63 -15.22 -10.48 6.12
N PRO A 64 -14.63 -10.15 7.28
CA PRO A 64 -15.15 -10.68 8.53
C PRO A 64 -16.58 -10.12 8.69
N LEU A 65 -17.58 -10.94 8.36
CA LEU A 65 -18.98 -10.85 8.79
C LEU A 65 -19.92 -9.76 8.24
N MET A 66 -19.54 -8.88 7.29
CA MET A 66 -20.46 -7.80 6.88
C MET A 66 -21.39 -8.06 5.67
N TYR A 67 -21.09 -8.92 4.69
CA TYR A 67 -22.00 -9.04 3.53
C TYR A 67 -22.12 -10.46 2.96
N ARG A 68 -23.19 -11.16 3.36
CA ARG A 68 -23.38 -12.60 3.15
C ARG A 68 -24.37 -12.97 2.04
N HIS A 69 -24.64 -12.12 1.03
CA HIS A 69 -25.76 -12.37 0.10
C HIS A 69 -25.43 -12.26 -1.40
N TRP A 70 -26.12 -13.05 -2.23
CA TRP A 70 -26.01 -13.11 -3.70
C TRP A 70 -26.39 -11.80 -4.45
N SER A 71 -26.84 -10.76 -3.74
CA SER A 71 -27.15 -9.44 -4.31
C SER A 71 -25.90 -8.65 -4.78
N PHE A 72 -24.69 -9.15 -4.54
CA PHE A 72 -23.43 -8.44 -4.75
C PHE A 72 -22.85 -8.50 -6.17
N GLY A 73 -23.37 -9.34 -7.07
CA GLY A 73 -22.96 -9.27 -8.49
C GLY A 73 -23.24 -7.91 -9.13
N LYS A 74 -24.30 -7.20 -8.69
CA LYS A 74 -24.61 -5.84 -9.17
C LYS A 74 -23.71 -4.76 -8.57
N HIS A 75 -23.28 -4.91 -7.32
CA HIS A 75 -22.31 -3.98 -6.69
C HIS A 75 -20.90 -4.19 -7.25
N PHE A 76 -20.51 -5.44 -7.52
CA PHE A 76 -19.29 -5.78 -8.23
C PHE A 76 -19.25 -5.11 -9.62
N LEU A 77 -20.31 -5.24 -10.43
CA LEU A 77 -20.41 -4.55 -11.72
C LEU A 77 -20.38 -3.02 -11.58
N HIS A 78 -20.99 -2.45 -10.54
CA HIS A 78 -20.96 -1.00 -10.28
C HIS A 78 -19.55 -0.53 -9.89
N HIS A 79 -18.84 -1.28 -9.04
CA HIS A 79 -17.48 -0.96 -8.62
C HIS A 79 -16.49 -1.16 -9.78
N ASP A 80 -16.55 -2.26 -10.53
CA ASP A 80 -15.74 -2.46 -11.75
C ASP A 80 -15.96 -1.33 -12.77
N LEU A 81 -17.22 -0.91 -12.96
CA LEU A 81 -17.54 0.26 -13.80
C LEU A 81 -16.97 1.58 -13.25
N LEU A 82 -16.89 1.75 -11.93
CA LEU A 82 -16.25 2.92 -11.30
C LEU A 82 -14.72 2.85 -11.41
N TYR A 83 -14.10 1.68 -11.19
CA TYR A 83 -12.65 1.46 -11.40
C TYR A 83 -12.26 1.78 -12.84
N ARG A 84 -12.99 1.23 -13.82
CA ARG A 84 -12.75 1.47 -15.26
C ARG A 84 -13.00 2.91 -15.69
N LYS A 85 -13.83 3.67 -14.98
CA LYS A 85 -14.20 5.07 -15.31
C LYS A 85 -13.49 6.12 -14.46
N GLY A 86 -12.52 5.75 -13.62
CA GLY A 86 -11.82 6.71 -12.75
C GLY A 86 -12.73 7.34 -11.68
N GLY A 87 -13.73 6.58 -11.21
CA GLY A 87 -14.67 7.00 -10.18
C GLY A 87 -13.95 7.33 -8.87
N ARG A 88 -14.27 8.48 -8.29
CA ARG A 88 -13.72 8.95 -7.01
C ARG A 88 -14.25 8.08 -5.86
N GLY A 89 -13.37 7.59 -4.98
CA GLY A 89 -13.72 6.82 -3.78
C GLY A 89 -13.12 5.42 -3.67
N LEU A 90 -12.15 5.08 -4.52
CA LEU A 90 -11.50 3.78 -4.55
C LEU A 90 -10.18 3.82 -3.76
N ALA A 91 -9.81 2.70 -3.16
CA ALA A 91 -8.58 2.60 -2.36
C ALA A 91 -7.36 2.69 -3.28
N TYR A 92 -6.39 3.54 -2.94
CA TYR A 92 -5.12 3.63 -3.66
C TYR A 92 -4.16 2.52 -3.26
N GLU A 93 -4.46 1.87 -2.13
CA GLU A 93 -3.65 0.88 -1.46
C GLU A 93 -4.48 -0.11 -0.65
N LEU A 94 -3.91 -1.29 -0.41
CA LEU A 94 -4.34 -2.20 0.65
C LEU A 94 -3.11 -2.54 1.50
N VAL A 95 -3.22 -2.40 2.83
CA VAL A 95 -2.11 -2.66 3.73
C VAL A 95 -2.47 -3.77 4.71
N ILE A 96 -1.62 -4.79 4.78
CA ILE A 96 -1.65 -5.80 5.84
C ILE A 96 -0.53 -5.44 6.81
N ASN A 97 -0.92 -4.97 8.00
CA ASN A 97 0.01 -4.55 9.06
C ASN A 97 0.61 -5.76 9.80
N SER A 98 1.32 -6.61 9.05
CA SER A 98 2.04 -7.78 9.54
C SER A 98 3.55 -7.54 9.63
N ASN A 99 4.30 -8.57 9.99
CA ASN A 99 5.76 -8.60 9.89
C ASN A 99 6.19 -9.76 8.96
N PRO A 100 6.57 -9.49 7.70
CA PRO A 100 6.73 -8.17 7.06
C PRO A 100 5.41 -7.43 6.83
N CYS A 101 5.47 -6.10 6.72
CA CYS A 101 4.32 -5.26 6.36
C CYS A 101 4.08 -5.36 4.86
N ILE A 102 2.91 -5.84 4.44
CA ILE A 102 2.58 -6.02 3.02
C ILE A 102 1.75 -4.84 2.55
N VAL A 103 2.20 -4.19 1.49
CA VAL A 103 1.56 -3.01 0.90
C VAL A 103 1.27 -3.30 -0.56
N TYR A 104 -0.02 -3.36 -0.87
CA TYR A 104 -0.50 -3.51 -2.23
C TYR A 104 -0.73 -2.13 -2.84
N LEU A 105 -0.02 -1.83 -3.92
CA LEU A 105 -0.14 -0.62 -4.72
C LEU A 105 -0.97 -0.89 -5.96
N MET A 106 -1.92 -0.01 -6.25
CA MET A 106 -2.72 -0.10 -7.48
C MET A 106 -1.88 0.22 -8.71
N GLU A 107 -1.99 -0.60 -9.76
CA GLU A 107 -1.25 -0.36 -11.00
C GLU A 107 -1.70 0.93 -11.70
N GLU A 108 -2.96 1.32 -11.53
CA GLU A 108 -3.58 2.49 -12.12
C GLU A 108 -3.23 3.79 -11.39
N ASN A 109 -2.50 3.72 -10.28
CA ASN A 109 -2.00 4.90 -9.58
C ASN A 109 -1.02 5.69 -10.46
N THR A 110 -1.10 7.01 -10.42
CA THR A 110 -0.03 7.86 -10.95
C THR A 110 1.23 7.74 -10.10
N MET A 111 2.39 8.07 -10.65
CA MET A 111 3.65 8.07 -9.92
C MET A 111 3.59 8.91 -8.63
N ALA A 112 2.86 10.04 -8.66
CA ALA A 112 2.64 10.85 -7.47
C ALA A 112 1.82 10.12 -6.40
N LEU A 113 0.80 9.35 -6.79
CA LEU A 113 0.03 8.51 -5.88
C LEU A 113 0.87 7.34 -5.35
N GLN A 114 1.70 6.71 -6.18
CA GLN A 114 2.61 5.66 -5.73
C GLN A 114 3.57 6.19 -4.66
N ALA A 115 4.16 7.38 -4.87
CA ALA A 115 5.02 8.03 -3.90
C ALA A 115 4.27 8.39 -2.61
N LEU A 116 3.04 8.91 -2.73
CA LEU A 116 2.20 9.23 -1.57
C LEU A 116 1.91 7.98 -0.73
N VAL A 117 1.43 6.90 -1.34
CA VAL A 117 1.13 5.65 -0.62
C VAL A 117 2.38 5.05 -0.01
N THR A 118 3.52 5.10 -0.71
CA THR A 118 4.80 4.62 -0.17
C THR A 118 5.15 5.37 1.11
N ALA A 119 5.14 6.70 1.10
CA ALA A 119 5.43 7.49 2.28
C ALA A 119 4.38 7.30 3.40
N HIS A 120 3.10 7.37 3.03
CA HIS A 120 1.97 7.33 3.96
C HIS A 120 1.78 5.95 4.59
N ALA A 121 1.63 4.93 3.75
CA ALA A 121 1.16 3.62 4.15
C ALA A 121 2.35 2.67 4.39
N ALA A 122 3.31 2.61 3.47
CA ALA A 122 4.42 1.67 3.60
C ALA A 122 5.35 2.00 4.77
N LEU A 123 5.55 3.29 5.05
CA LEU A 123 6.43 3.75 6.13
C LEU A 123 5.65 4.36 7.30
N GLY A 124 4.73 5.29 7.02
CA GLY A 124 3.98 6.00 8.06
C GLY A 124 3.05 5.08 8.88
N HIS A 125 2.13 4.38 8.23
CA HIS A 125 1.27 3.40 8.91
C HIS A 125 2.11 2.30 9.58
N ASN A 126 3.09 1.75 8.86
CA ASN A 126 3.96 0.71 9.40
C ASN A 126 4.61 1.13 10.73
N HIS A 127 5.17 2.33 10.79
CA HIS A 127 5.71 2.89 12.03
C HIS A 127 4.64 2.99 13.13
N PHE A 128 3.47 3.55 12.79
CA PHE A 128 2.37 3.70 13.74
C PHE A 128 1.91 2.36 14.29
N PHE A 129 1.60 1.38 13.44
CA PHE A 129 1.10 0.06 13.88
C PHE A 129 2.15 -0.74 14.64
N LYS A 130 3.44 -0.61 14.29
CA LYS A 130 4.53 -1.23 15.05
C LYS A 130 4.67 -0.67 16.46
N ASN A 131 4.52 0.64 16.62
CA ASN A 131 4.90 1.33 17.86
C ASN A 131 3.71 1.74 18.75
N ASN A 132 2.50 1.75 18.22
CA ASN A 132 1.31 2.12 18.98
C ASN A 132 1.03 1.10 20.08
N HIS A 133 0.80 1.62 21.29
CA HIS A 133 0.60 0.83 22.50
C HIS A 133 -0.51 -0.22 22.39
N LEU A 134 -1.65 0.14 21.79
CA LEU A 134 -2.80 -0.77 21.68
C LEU A 134 -2.50 -1.91 20.70
N PHE A 135 -1.86 -1.61 19.56
CA PHE A 135 -1.50 -2.65 18.59
C PHE A 135 -0.47 -3.62 19.17
N ARG A 136 0.51 -3.13 19.93
CA ARG A 136 1.50 -4.00 20.59
C ARG A 136 0.89 -4.94 21.64
N GLN A 137 -0.22 -4.56 22.26
CA GLN A 137 -0.90 -5.39 23.26
C GLN A 137 -1.84 -6.42 22.65
N TRP A 138 -2.54 -6.02 21.59
CA TRP A 138 -3.69 -6.78 21.07
C TRP A 138 -3.45 -7.39 19.69
N THR A 139 -2.26 -7.22 19.12
CA THR A 139 -1.93 -7.73 17.78
C THR A 139 -0.55 -8.38 17.79
N ASP A 140 -0.49 -9.62 17.31
CA ASP A 140 0.76 -10.27 16.96
C ASP A 140 0.98 -10.16 15.45
N ALA A 141 1.77 -9.17 15.05
CA ALA A 141 2.06 -8.91 13.64
C ALA A 141 2.75 -10.08 12.92
N GLY A 142 3.52 -10.90 13.64
CA GLY A 142 4.21 -12.06 13.07
C GLY A 142 3.27 -13.22 12.76
N ALA A 143 2.17 -13.35 13.50
CA ALA A 143 1.19 -14.42 13.32
C ALA A 143 0.11 -14.10 12.27
N ILE A 144 -0.06 -12.84 11.86
CA ILE A 144 -1.13 -12.41 10.93
C ILE A 144 -1.05 -13.19 9.61
N LEU A 145 0.12 -13.30 8.99
CA LEU A 145 0.27 -13.96 7.70
C LEU A 145 -0.06 -15.45 7.78
N SER A 146 0.41 -16.13 8.84
CA SER A 146 0.09 -17.53 9.10
C SER A 146 -1.40 -17.74 9.36
N TYR A 147 -2.05 -16.81 10.06
CA TYR A 147 -3.50 -16.85 10.29
C TYR A 147 -4.29 -16.69 8.97
N LEU A 148 -3.89 -15.74 8.12
CA LEU A 148 -4.53 -15.55 6.81
C LEU A 148 -4.35 -16.75 5.89
N ASP A 149 -3.17 -17.38 5.90
CA ASP A 149 -2.91 -18.61 5.15
C ASP A 149 -3.79 -19.78 5.66
N PHE A 150 -3.84 -19.97 6.98
CA PHE A 150 -4.74 -20.95 7.60
C PHE A 150 -6.21 -20.71 7.23
N ALA A 151 -6.67 -19.46 7.31
CA ALA A 151 -8.05 -19.08 7.02
C ALA A 151 -8.44 -19.27 5.54
N LYS A 152 -7.48 -19.23 4.61
CA LYS A 152 -7.72 -19.57 3.20
C LYS A 152 -7.87 -21.08 2.96
N GLY A 153 -7.31 -21.91 3.84
CA GLY A 153 -7.30 -23.37 3.72
C GLY A 153 -8.57 -24.08 4.23
N TYR A 154 -9.45 -23.38 4.95
CA TYR A 154 -10.71 -23.88 5.53
C TYR A 154 -11.92 -23.13 4.97
#